data_AF-A0A2E9Y8M3-F1
#
_entry.id   AF-A0A2E9Y8M3-F1
#
_cell.length_a   1.000
_cell.length_b   1.000
_cell.length_c   1.000
_cell.angle_alpha   90.00
_cell.angle_beta   90.00
_cell.angle_gamma   90.00
#
_symmetry.space_group_name_H-M   'P 1'
#
loop_
_entity.id
_entity.type
_entity.pdbx_description
1 polymer ?
#
loop_
_entity_poly.entity_id
_entity_poly.type
_entity_poly.pdbx_seq_one_letter_code
_entity_poly.pdbx_strand_id
1 'polypeptide(L)'
;MMEAGQLLHNMSAPPRSVVKYNGLSTEALTTGFGSSEKTGGPCSDHDVFGCFITFRLPVNLRRCGAKTILKRLDMELGSTPEVTLLHLIEARAKELRLPDACVVVPTKIDHPCPWTDPLAILAVITKSSANIWLRSKAPRLYVLRKVSAISLLVPPIFADQIEGLSS
;
A
#
# COMPACT_ATOMS: atom_id res chain seq x y z
N MET A 1 63.81 10.58 22.22
CA MET A 1 63.73 9.62 21.10
C MET A 1 62.41 8.88 21.26
N MET A 2 61.58 8.91 20.22
CA MET A 2 60.12 8.83 20.29
C MET A 2 59.57 7.40 20.45
N GLU A 3 58.44 7.37 21.14
CA GLU A 3 57.61 6.26 21.57
C GLU A 3 57.10 5.39 20.42
N ALA A 4 57.16 4.07 20.60
CA ALA A 4 56.67 3.09 19.65
C ALA A 4 55.14 2.99 19.75
N GLY A 5 54.44 3.57 18.78
CA GLY A 5 52.99 3.40 18.63
C GLY A 5 52.61 2.96 17.22
N GLN A 6 51.99 1.76 17.15
CA GLN A 6 50.71 1.52 16.46
C GLN A 6 50.77 1.44 14.91
N LEU A 7 50.13 0.51 14.18
CA LEU A 7 48.79 -0.06 14.27
C LEU A 7 48.74 -1.44 13.59
N LEU A 8 48.07 -2.40 14.23
CA LEU A 8 47.67 -3.67 13.64
C LEU A 8 46.75 -3.41 12.45
N HIS A 9 47.11 -3.95 11.28
CA HIS A 9 46.32 -3.84 10.08
C HIS A 9 45.09 -4.76 10.21
N ASN A 10 43.89 -4.18 10.30
CA ASN A 10 42.64 -4.92 10.21
C ASN A 10 42.52 -5.53 8.80
N MET A 11 42.88 -6.81 8.65
CA MET A 11 42.79 -7.57 7.39
C MET A 11 41.42 -8.25 7.18
N SER A 12 40.31 -7.63 7.57
CA SER A 12 38.99 -8.20 7.33
C SER A 12 37.92 -7.14 7.09
N ALA A 13 37.95 -6.55 5.90
CA ALA A 13 36.75 -5.95 5.32
C ALA A 13 36.67 -6.41 3.86
N PRO A 14 35.70 -7.27 3.48
CA PRO A 14 35.46 -7.52 2.07
C PRO A 14 35.08 -6.19 1.40
N PRO A 15 35.47 -5.97 0.12
CA PRO A 15 35.09 -4.77 -0.60
C PRO A 15 33.58 -4.59 -0.51
N ARG A 16 33.10 -3.41 -0.08
CA ARG A 16 31.67 -3.08 -0.13
C ARG A 16 31.24 -3.14 -1.59
N SER A 17 30.58 -4.21 -1.99
CA SER A 17 29.95 -4.31 -3.30
C SER A 17 28.75 -3.38 -3.31
N VAL A 18 28.87 -2.27 -4.05
CA VAL A 18 27.72 -1.41 -4.35
C VAL A 18 27.10 -1.94 -5.63
N VAL A 19 25.98 -2.65 -5.50
CA VAL A 19 25.19 -3.09 -6.65
C VAL A 19 24.49 -1.86 -7.23
N LYS A 20 24.95 -1.39 -8.40
CA LYS A 20 24.29 -0.32 -9.16
C LYS A 20 23.38 -0.95 -10.20
N TYR A 21 22.07 -0.75 -10.06
CA TYR A 21 21.08 -1.16 -11.05
C TYR A 21 20.92 -0.08 -12.13
N ASN A 22 21.94 0.11 -12.95
CA ASN A 22 21.90 1.08 -14.06
C ASN A 22 21.12 0.56 -15.30
N GLY A 23 20.62 -0.67 -15.29
CA GLY A 23 19.92 -1.30 -16.44
C GLY A 23 18.40 -1.35 -16.35
N LEU A 24 17.79 -1.14 -15.18
CA LEU A 24 16.34 -1.29 -15.00
C LEU A 24 15.51 -0.10 -15.50
N SER A 25 16.15 1.01 -15.87
CA SER A 25 15.45 2.25 -16.24
C SER A 25 15.14 2.35 -17.74
N THR A 26 15.84 1.59 -18.58
CA THR A 26 15.88 1.88 -20.03
C THR A 26 15.35 0.75 -20.90
N GLU A 27 15.39 -0.51 -20.45
CA GLU A 27 14.90 -1.66 -21.24
C GLU A 27 13.37 -1.79 -21.25
N ALA A 28 12.69 -1.18 -20.28
CA ALA A 28 11.22 -1.12 -20.25
C ALA A 28 10.63 -0.24 -21.37
N LEU A 29 11.45 0.58 -22.05
CA LEU A 29 10.98 1.50 -23.09
C LEU A 29 11.19 1.00 -24.53
N THR A 30 11.92 -0.10 -24.75
CA THR A 30 12.40 -0.44 -26.11
C THR A 30 12.20 -1.87 -26.58
N THR A 31 11.49 -2.72 -25.87
CA THR A 31 11.25 -4.09 -26.36
C THR A 31 9.77 -4.32 -26.64
N GLY A 32 9.34 -3.87 -27.81
CA GLY A 32 8.15 -4.41 -28.45
C GLY A 32 8.37 -5.90 -28.69
N PHE A 33 7.60 -6.75 -28.02
CA PHE A 33 7.60 -8.19 -28.29
C PHE A 33 6.18 -8.73 -28.19
N GLY A 34 5.70 -9.25 -29.32
CA GLY A 34 4.72 -10.33 -29.38
C GLY A 34 3.29 -9.98 -29.00
N SER A 35 2.54 -9.54 -29.99
CA SER A 35 1.07 -9.55 -30.05
C SER A 35 0.42 -10.76 -29.35
N SER A 36 -0.38 -10.47 -28.34
CA SER A 36 -1.64 -11.18 -28.08
C SER A 36 -2.67 -10.10 -27.80
N GLU A 37 -3.59 -9.91 -28.72
CA GLU A 37 -4.72 -8.98 -28.59
C GLU A 37 -5.58 -9.43 -27.40
N LYS A 38 -5.33 -8.84 -26.24
CA LYS A 38 -6.32 -8.76 -25.17
C LYS A 38 -6.61 -7.29 -24.94
N THR A 39 -7.87 -6.96 -25.17
CA THR A 39 -8.55 -5.69 -24.91
C THR A 39 -7.99 -5.05 -23.65
N GLY A 40 -7.48 -3.83 -23.78
CA GLY A 40 -6.74 -3.14 -22.73
C GLY A 40 -7.64 -2.75 -21.56
N GLY A 41 -7.41 -3.39 -20.42
CA GLY A 41 -7.80 -2.91 -19.10
C GLY A 41 -6.78 -1.92 -18.51
N PRO A 42 -7.16 -1.18 -17.45
CA PRO A 42 -6.42 -0.03 -16.89
C PRO A 42 -5.05 -0.35 -16.26
N CYS A 43 -4.58 -1.60 -16.32
CA CYS A 43 -3.28 -2.02 -15.79
C CYS A 43 -2.31 -2.43 -16.93
N SER A 44 -2.17 -1.59 -17.96
CA SER A 44 -1.47 -1.95 -19.21
C SER A 44 0.06 -1.74 -19.22
N ASP A 45 0.72 -1.44 -18.09
CA ASP A 45 2.17 -1.14 -18.08
C ASP A 45 2.95 -1.72 -16.89
N HIS A 46 2.33 -2.57 -16.06
CA HIS A 46 2.93 -3.10 -14.82
C HIS A 46 2.70 -4.60 -14.63
N ASP A 47 3.11 -5.39 -15.61
CA ASP A 47 2.76 -6.82 -15.65
C ASP A 47 3.71 -7.72 -14.84
N VAL A 48 4.97 -7.31 -14.63
CA VAL A 48 5.96 -8.19 -13.96
C VAL A 48 5.90 -8.11 -12.43
N PHE A 49 5.59 -6.95 -11.85
CA PHE A 49 5.69 -6.72 -10.41
C PHE A 49 4.33 -6.65 -9.69
N GLY A 50 3.22 -6.56 -10.43
CA GLY A 50 1.87 -6.43 -9.87
C GLY A 50 1.19 -5.12 -10.21
N CYS A 51 -0.06 -4.98 -9.78
CA CYS A 51 -0.91 -3.83 -10.09
C CYS A 51 -0.91 -2.83 -8.92
N PHE A 52 -0.86 -1.54 -9.25
CA PHE A 52 -0.98 -0.46 -8.26
C PHE A 52 -2.44 -0.13 -8.02
N ILE A 53 -2.87 -0.13 -6.77
CA ILE A 53 -4.26 0.13 -6.40
C ILE A 53 -4.32 1.23 -5.35
N THR A 54 -5.22 2.20 -5.53
CA THR A 54 -5.43 3.29 -4.57
C THR A 54 -6.72 3.12 -3.80
N PHE A 55 -6.64 3.43 -2.52
CA PHE A 55 -7.77 3.55 -1.60
C PHE A 55 -7.94 5.01 -1.26
N ARG A 56 -9.00 5.66 -1.78
CA ARG A 56 -9.23 7.09 -1.60
C ARG A 56 -10.37 7.31 -0.63
N LEU A 57 -10.08 7.93 0.51
CA LEU A 57 -11.11 8.28 1.49
C LEU A 57 -12.08 9.31 0.87
N PRO A 58 -13.39 9.00 0.86
CA PRO A 58 -14.42 9.92 0.42
C PRO A 58 -14.30 11.29 1.11
N VAL A 59 -14.57 12.37 0.39
CA VAL A 59 -14.42 13.74 0.89
C VAL A 59 -15.24 14.00 2.16
N ASN A 60 -16.42 13.38 2.24
CA ASN A 60 -17.31 13.39 3.40
C ASN A 60 -16.80 12.51 4.55
N LEU A 61 -15.65 11.87 4.49
CA LEU A 61 -15.09 11.12 5.64
C LEU A 61 -13.73 11.66 6.07
N ARG A 62 -13.15 12.57 5.30
CA ARG A 62 -11.87 13.21 5.61
C ARG A 62 -11.98 14.05 6.87
N ARG A 63 -10.95 13.97 7.72
CA ARG A 63 -10.83 14.74 8.96
C ARG A 63 -12.01 14.58 9.94
N CYS A 64 -12.78 13.51 9.80
CA CYS A 64 -13.92 13.21 10.66
C CYS A 64 -13.50 12.37 11.87
N GLY A 65 -14.14 12.59 13.02
CA GLY A 65 -14.02 11.70 14.17
C GLY A 65 -14.90 10.46 14.03
N ALA A 66 -14.63 9.42 14.83
CA ALA A 66 -15.32 8.13 14.73
C ALA A 66 -16.85 8.24 14.76
N LYS A 67 -17.40 9.04 15.67
CA LYS A 67 -18.84 9.32 15.77
C LYS A 67 -19.44 9.87 14.47
N THR A 68 -18.72 10.77 13.79
CA THR A 68 -19.20 11.38 12.53
C THR A 68 -19.08 10.39 11.39
N ILE A 69 -18.01 9.59 11.38
CA ILE A 69 -17.83 8.51 10.39
C ILE A 69 -18.99 7.51 10.50
N LEU A 70 -19.27 6.97 11.69
CA LEU A 70 -20.37 6.01 11.89
C LEU A 70 -21.72 6.57 11.45
N LYS A 71 -22.04 7.82 11.81
CA LYS A 71 -23.27 8.50 11.35
C LYS A 71 -23.34 8.61 9.83
N ARG A 72 -22.23 8.91 9.16
CA ARG A 72 -22.18 9.06 7.68
C ARG A 72 -22.22 7.73 6.95
N LEU A 73 -21.90 6.64 7.63
CA LEU A 73 -22.04 5.27 7.12
C LEU A 73 -23.39 4.64 7.49
N ASP A 74 -24.28 5.41 8.12
CA ASP A 74 -25.58 4.93 8.63
C ASP A 74 -25.45 3.71 9.55
N MET A 75 -24.43 3.73 10.41
CA MET A 75 -24.13 2.65 11.36
C MET A 75 -24.48 3.03 12.79
N GLU A 76 -24.86 2.01 13.56
CA GLU A 76 -25.21 2.14 14.97
C GLU A 76 -24.09 2.78 15.78
N LEU A 77 -24.48 3.81 16.54
CA LEU A 77 -23.61 4.47 17.51
C LEU A 77 -23.67 3.65 18.79
N GLY A 78 -22.80 2.63 18.89
CA GLY A 78 -22.63 1.89 20.15
C GLY A 78 -22.19 2.80 21.31
N SER A 79 -22.14 2.26 22.53
CA SER A 79 -21.78 3.00 23.74
C SER A 79 -20.45 3.76 23.64
N THR A 80 -19.49 3.24 22.86
CA THR A 80 -18.21 3.87 22.57
C THR A 80 -17.94 3.88 21.06
N PRO A 81 -18.20 5.00 20.35
CA PRO A 81 -18.15 5.04 18.88
C PRO A 81 -16.76 4.74 18.31
N GLU A 82 -15.69 5.05 19.04
CA GLU A 82 -14.32 4.71 18.62
C GLU A 82 -14.09 3.20 18.63
N VAL A 83 -14.53 2.51 19.68
CA VAL A 83 -14.38 1.05 19.81
C VAL A 83 -15.23 0.35 18.76
N THR A 84 -16.46 0.81 18.53
CA THR A 84 -17.33 0.28 17.47
C THR A 84 -16.67 0.42 16.10
N LEU A 85 -16.14 1.61 15.77
CA LEU A 85 -15.46 1.83 14.49
C LEU A 85 -14.21 0.96 14.34
N LEU A 86 -13.41 0.80 15.41
CA LEU A 86 -12.23 -0.07 15.39
C LEU A 86 -12.61 -1.52 15.10
N HIS A 87 -13.65 -2.05 15.76
CA HIS A 87 -14.13 -3.42 15.51
C HIS A 87 -14.61 -3.62 14.08
N LEU A 88 -15.35 -2.65 13.52
CA LEU A 88 -15.81 -2.70 12.14
C LEU A 88 -14.64 -2.68 11.14
N ILE A 89 -13.64 -1.83 11.41
CA ILE A 89 -12.42 -1.78 10.60
C ILE A 89 -11.67 -3.12 10.66
N GLU A 90 -11.55 -3.73 11.83
CA GLU A 90 -10.86 -5.01 11.99
C GLU A 90 -11.61 -6.16 11.32
N ALA A 91 -12.94 -6.22 11.48
CA ALA A 91 -13.78 -7.19 10.80
C ALA A 91 -13.62 -7.05 9.28
N ARG A 92 -13.74 -5.81 8.77
CA ARG A 92 -13.61 -5.58 7.33
C ARG A 92 -12.22 -5.89 6.81
N ALA A 93 -11.18 -5.58 7.58
CA ALA A 93 -9.82 -5.91 7.23
C ALA A 93 -9.60 -7.42 7.08
N LYS A 94 -10.35 -8.29 7.76
CA LYS A 94 -10.28 -9.77 7.62
C LYS A 94 -10.95 -10.27 6.34
N GLU A 95 -11.94 -9.56 5.83
CA GLU A 95 -12.68 -9.91 4.61
C GLU A 95 -11.99 -9.42 3.32
N LEU A 96 -11.08 -8.44 3.43
CA LEU A 96 -10.37 -7.91 2.27
C LEU A 96 -9.57 -9.01 1.55
N ARG A 97 -9.82 -9.14 0.24
CA ARG A 97 -9.05 -9.98 -0.70
C ARG A 97 -7.70 -9.34 -1.08
N LEU A 98 -7.00 -8.80 -0.09
CA LEU A 98 -5.65 -8.28 -0.24
C LEU A 98 -4.67 -9.25 0.42
N PRO A 99 -3.49 -9.50 -0.17
CA PRO A 99 -2.46 -10.25 0.52
C PRO A 99 -2.01 -9.49 1.78
N ASP A 100 -1.63 -10.23 2.82
CA ASP A 100 -0.93 -9.59 3.92
C ASP A 100 0.42 -9.05 3.42
N ALA A 101 0.96 -8.05 4.11
CA ALA A 101 2.26 -7.44 3.76
C ALA A 101 2.29 -6.70 2.40
N CYS A 102 1.15 -6.15 1.94
CA CYS A 102 1.13 -5.28 0.75
C CYS A 102 2.03 -4.06 0.92
N VAL A 103 2.85 -3.74 -0.09
CA VAL A 103 3.76 -2.59 -0.05
C VAL A 103 2.97 -1.30 -0.27
N VAL A 104 3.17 -0.34 0.62
CA VAL A 104 2.65 1.02 0.48
C VAL A 104 3.57 1.80 -0.45
N VAL A 105 3.00 2.41 -1.48
CA VAL A 105 3.74 3.20 -2.48
C VAL A 105 3.20 4.64 -2.54
N PRO A 106 3.99 5.60 -3.06
CA PRO A 106 3.51 6.95 -3.28
C PRO A 106 2.21 6.97 -4.08
N THR A 107 1.21 7.71 -3.58
CA THR A 107 -0.10 7.79 -4.22
C THR A 107 -0.04 8.62 -5.49
N LYS A 108 -0.49 8.05 -6.60
CA LYS A 108 -0.63 8.74 -7.90
C LYS A 108 -2.11 8.87 -8.27
N ILE A 109 -2.41 9.85 -9.11
CA ILE A 109 -3.79 10.11 -9.55
C ILE A 109 -4.30 9.03 -10.51
N ASP A 110 -3.40 8.46 -11.31
CA ASP A 110 -3.71 7.48 -12.36
C ASP A 110 -3.91 6.06 -11.84
N HIS A 111 -3.51 5.79 -10.59
CA HIS A 111 -3.72 4.48 -9.99
C HIS A 111 -5.24 4.19 -9.86
N PRO A 112 -5.71 2.99 -10.29
CA PRO A 112 -7.10 2.59 -10.20
C PRO A 112 -7.59 2.53 -8.75
N CYS A 113 -8.90 2.71 -8.56
CA CYS A 113 -9.57 2.69 -7.25
C CYS A 113 -10.79 1.76 -7.30
N PRO A 114 -10.59 0.44 -7.39
CA PRO A 114 -11.66 -0.55 -7.55
C PRO A 114 -12.51 -0.67 -6.27
N TRP A 115 -11.94 -0.40 -5.09
CA TRP A 115 -12.70 -0.38 -3.84
C TRP A 115 -13.34 0.99 -3.58
N THR A 116 -14.66 1.01 -3.65
CA THR A 116 -15.50 2.16 -3.28
C THR A 116 -16.08 2.06 -1.87
N ASP A 117 -15.99 0.88 -1.25
CA ASP A 117 -16.45 0.63 0.12
C ASP A 117 -15.65 1.46 1.15
N PRO A 118 -16.31 2.38 1.89
CA PRO A 118 -15.65 3.19 2.89
C PRO A 118 -14.93 2.40 3.99
N LEU A 119 -15.48 1.26 4.43
CA LEU A 119 -14.84 0.46 5.48
C LEU A 119 -13.57 -0.21 4.99
N ALA A 120 -13.57 -0.71 3.75
CA ALA A 120 -12.36 -1.22 3.09
C ALA A 120 -11.27 -0.14 3.02
N ILE A 121 -11.63 1.07 2.58
CA ILE A 121 -10.71 2.20 2.47
C ILE A 121 -10.16 2.59 3.84
N LEU A 122 -11.03 2.69 4.87
CA LEU A 122 -10.62 2.97 6.24
C LEU A 122 -9.68 1.88 6.77
N ALA A 123 -9.98 0.60 6.53
CA ALA A 123 -9.15 -0.52 6.93
C ALA A 123 -7.75 -0.47 6.31
N VAL A 124 -7.64 -0.11 5.03
CA VAL A 124 -6.34 0.08 4.40
C VAL A 124 -5.60 1.27 5.00
N ILE A 125 -6.22 2.45 5.03
CA ILE A 125 -5.52 3.67 5.47
C ILE A 125 -5.06 3.57 6.94
N THR A 126 -5.92 3.07 7.82
CA THR A 126 -5.65 3.05 9.26
C THR A 126 -4.69 1.94 9.69
N LYS A 127 -4.63 0.82 8.96
CA LYS A 127 -3.74 -0.31 9.25
C LYS A 127 -2.43 -0.26 8.45
N SER A 128 -2.30 0.65 7.48
CA SER A 128 -1.03 0.91 6.80
C SER A 128 0.00 1.56 7.70
N SER A 129 1.27 1.24 7.48
CA SER A 129 2.45 1.96 7.96
C SER A 129 3.02 2.87 6.86
N ALA A 130 4.25 3.35 7.01
CA ALA A 130 4.92 4.12 5.96
C ALA A 130 5.13 3.28 4.68
N ASN A 131 5.48 2.00 4.83
CA ASN A 131 5.93 1.17 3.70
C ASN A 131 5.12 -0.10 3.50
N ILE A 132 4.28 -0.48 4.47
CA ILE A 132 3.58 -1.77 4.43
C ILE A 132 2.20 -1.70 5.08
N TRP A 133 1.24 -2.38 4.48
CA TRP A 133 -0.06 -2.67 5.04
C TRP A 133 -0.07 -4.08 5.62
N LEU A 134 -0.61 -4.22 6.84
CA LEU A 134 -0.71 -5.50 7.53
C LEU A 134 -2.09 -5.68 8.13
N ARG A 135 -2.68 -6.86 7.88
CA ARG A 135 -4.00 -7.23 8.39
C ARG A 135 -4.01 -7.39 9.92
N SER A 136 -2.92 -7.87 10.49
CA SER A 136 -2.75 -8.06 11.93
C SER A 136 -2.53 -6.76 12.72
N LYS A 137 -2.21 -5.66 12.04
CA LYS A 137 -1.87 -4.40 12.71
C LYS A 137 -3.09 -3.69 13.29
N ALA A 138 -2.97 -3.17 14.50
CA ALA A 138 -4.03 -2.37 15.11
C ALA A 138 -4.36 -1.11 14.27
N PRO A 139 -5.64 -0.80 14.01
CA PRO A 139 -6.02 0.38 13.25
C PRO A 139 -5.70 1.69 13.98
N ARG A 140 -5.16 2.67 13.26
CA ARG A 140 -4.73 3.98 13.82
C ARG A 140 -5.59 5.11 13.28
N LEU A 141 -6.67 5.45 14.00
CA LEU A 141 -7.64 6.47 13.54
C LEU A 141 -7.05 7.87 13.36
N TYR A 142 -6.02 8.24 14.14
CA TYR A 142 -5.38 9.56 14.01
C TYR A 142 -4.77 9.81 12.62
N VAL A 143 -4.45 8.75 11.87
CA VAL A 143 -3.89 8.82 10.51
C VAL A 143 -4.85 9.52 9.55
N LEU A 144 -6.16 9.39 9.76
CA LEU A 144 -7.21 9.99 8.92
C LEU A 144 -7.23 11.54 8.96
N ARG A 145 -6.51 12.15 9.90
CA ARG A 145 -6.32 13.61 9.94
C ARG A 145 -5.33 14.10 8.88
N LYS A 146 -4.38 13.26 8.49
CA LYS A 146 -3.25 13.60 7.60
C LYS A 146 -3.34 12.89 6.25
N VAL A 147 -3.81 11.65 6.24
CA VAL A 147 -3.79 10.78 5.07
C VAL A 147 -5.22 10.55 4.61
N SER A 148 -5.51 10.96 3.37
CA SER A 148 -6.81 10.74 2.72
C SER A 148 -6.75 9.69 1.62
N ALA A 149 -5.56 9.23 1.23
CA ALA A 149 -5.39 8.19 0.23
C ALA A 149 -4.09 7.42 0.47
N ILE A 150 -4.09 6.14 0.12
CA ILE A 150 -2.90 5.28 0.10
C ILE A 150 -2.96 4.44 -1.17
N SER A 151 -1.80 4.22 -1.80
CA SER A 151 -1.67 3.25 -2.87
C SER A 151 -0.88 2.03 -2.38
N LEU A 152 -1.32 0.85 -2.81
CA LEU A 152 -0.67 -0.42 -2.55
C LEU A 152 -0.18 -1.03 -3.86
N LEU A 153 0.99 -1.67 -3.82
CA LEU A 153 1.41 -2.61 -4.85
C LEU A 153 0.85 -3.98 -4.50
N VAL A 154 -0.03 -4.51 -5.35
CA VAL A 154 -0.67 -5.81 -5.17
C VAL A 154 -0.08 -6.80 -6.18
N PRO A 155 0.47 -7.94 -5.73
CA PRO A 155 1.02 -8.95 -6.63
C PRO A 155 0.01 -9.46 -7.67
N PRO A 156 0.46 -9.86 -8.88
CA PRO A 156 -0.42 -10.22 -10.00
C PRO A 156 -1.51 -11.25 -9.66
N ILE A 157 -1.13 -12.33 -8.94
CA ILE A 157 -2.03 -13.42 -8.54
C ILE A 157 -3.26 -12.92 -7.76
N PHE A 158 -3.12 -11.82 -7.02
CA PHE A 158 -4.20 -11.18 -6.26
C PHE A 158 -4.90 -10.10 -7.07
N ALA A 159 -4.19 -9.40 -7.97
CA ALA A 159 -4.77 -8.40 -8.87
C ALA A 159 -5.87 -9.01 -9.74
N ASP A 160 -5.64 -10.22 -10.27
CA ASP A 160 -6.61 -10.94 -11.12
C ASP A 160 -7.91 -11.29 -10.40
N GLN A 161 -7.88 -11.39 -9.07
CA GLN A 161 -9.04 -11.73 -8.23
C GLN A 161 -9.84 -10.49 -7.79
N ILE A 162 -9.35 -9.30 -8.11
CA ILE A 162 -9.99 -8.04 -7.73
C ILE A 162 -10.87 -7.58 -8.91
N GLU A 163 -12.17 -7.78 -8.75
CA GLU A 163 -13.19 -7.30 -9.69
C GLU A 163 -13.03 -5.78 -9.90
N GLY A 164 -12.97 -5.36 -11.16
CA GLY A 164 -12.76 -3.96 -11.57
C GLY A 164 -11.32 -3.59 -11.98
N LEU A 165 -10.37 -4.53 -11.90
CA LEU A 165 -9.04 -4.39 -12.50
C LEU A 165 -8.87 -5.25 -13.77
N SER A 166 -9.62 -6.35 -13.87
CA SER A 166 -9.76 -7.14 -15.09
C SER A 166 -10.82 -6.51 -15.99
N SER A 167 -10.38 -5.79 -17.02
CA SER A 167 -11.23 -5.40 -18.16
C SER A 167 -10.63 -6.03 -19.41
#